data_AF-A0A7S2RR10-F1
#
_entry.id   AF-A0A7S2RR10-F1
#
_cell.length_a   1.000
_cell.length_b   1.000
_cell.length_c   1.000
_cell.angle_alpha   90.00
_cell.angle_beta   90.00
_cell.angle_gamma   90.00
#
_symmetry.space_group_name_H-M   'P 1'
#
loop_
_entity.id
_entity.type
_entity.pdbx_description
1 polymer ?
#
loop_
_entity_poly.entity_id
_entity_poly.type
_entity_poly.pdbx_seq_one_letter_code
_entity_poly.pdbx_strand_id
1 'polypeptide(L)'
;MADVTSQQKPKKRNILAISGIRTFATLWIVLGHFQQTGFRFNADTTFLLPLNRGYIAVAVYIVLSGFVTHYAYRHKSYGNAKLLCGFYVRRMGRVLFTYWASCILGLLDPLFTRHDALATDFPGQAFATIFVIQSWFEFPSNTAWSRDTMHQPNPGGWTISTLVFAWLLYPLLNVWMRMFNRKTRGSIPAKLILGLLVYVLGMLPTTLIFVYQDGSITNQEFEFLYKFPPCRLFDFIIGMIAAELVDDVRVNKFAIWKYVTDFAVIALALISCVGDFNKQDLTTADGILEQPLIRMNAEAFLISGLSPLIAFVLLGYSIATGDETHRFTLRGILEHPVSSGLGTYSFAIYCFQFTLYFMFEAWQHAKLMVPTYMNYPARLFAAYLMPYLVALVIFSGVWTEWVERPFAKRLVAFTKRYFEEAPRKPCGDMTETPSRKMEHGNNISISLSHNLELYAREQAMFSEQRERGEQQQQPDLDEQEFMSFSIDSPDDNTDTEDDLEAARSFEYDGASEGGSARSTRHTTATA
;
A
#
# COMPACT_ATOMS: atom_id res chain seq x y z
N MET A 1 -17.44 16.41 42.42
CA MET A 1 -17.45 15.20 41.57
C MET A 1 -17.46 15.69 40.13
N ALA A 2 -16.32 15.58 39.44
CA ALA A 2 -16.16 16.10 38.09
C ALA A 2 -16.90 15.23 37.08
N ASP A 3 -17.57 15.87 36.13
CA ASP A 3 -18.31 15.29 35.02
C ASP A 3 -17.32 14.63 34.04
N VAL A 4 -17.29 13.29 34.04
CA VAL A 4 -16.38 12.43 33.25
C VAL A 4 -17.11 11.87 32.02
N THR A 5 -17.99 12.65 31.38
CA THR A 5 -18.84 12.14 30.28
C THR A 5 -18.80 12.92 28.97
N SER A 6 -17.81 13.79 28.75
CA SER A 6 -17.53 14.24 27.37
C SER A 6 -16.72 13.18 26.62
N GLN A 7 -17.37 12.22 25.98
CA GLN A 7 -16.73 11.39 24.95
C GLN A 7 -16.26 12.32 23.83
N GLN A 8 -14.96 12.63 23.79
CA GLN A 8 -14.35 13.41 22.73
C GLN A 8 -14.60 12.71 21.39
N LYS A 9 -15.35 13.36 20.48
CA LYS A 9 -15.42 12.97 19.07
C LYS A 9 -13.98 12.72 18.57
N PRO A 10 -13.69 11.58 17.93
CA PRO A 10 -12.36 11.35 17.35
C PRO A 10 -12.06 12.49 16.38
N LYS A 11 -10.99 13.25 16.66
CA LYS A 11 -10.60 14.41 15.85
C LYS A 11 -10.32 13.95 14.42
N LYS A 12 -10.95 14.61 13.42
CA LYS A 12 -10.76 14.37 11.97
C LYS A 12 -9.27 14.35 11.51
N ARG A 13 -8.34 14.93 12.30
CA ARG A 13 -6.92 15.09 11.96
C ARG A 13 -6.15 13.78 11.82
N ASN A 14 -6.54 12.72 12.53
CA ASN A 14 -5.79 11.45 12.55
C ASN A 14 -5.79 10.74 11.18
N ILE A 15 -6.79 11.02 10.34
CA ILE A 15 -6.96 10.39 9.03
C ILE A 15 -6.02 11.01 7.99
N LEU A 16 -5.63 12.29 8.15
CA LEU A 16 -4.84 13.01 7.15
C LEU A 16 -3.41 12.48 7.04
N ALA A 17 -2.73 12.30 8.18
CA ALA A 17 -1.36 11.77 8.20
C ALA A 17 -1.29 10.34 7.62
N ILE A 18 -2.28 9.49 7.94
CA ILE A 18 -2.38 8.14 7.39
C ILE A 18 -2.55 8.20 5.86
N SER A 19 -3.37 9.12 5.34
CA SER A 19 -3.46 9.34 3.89
C SER A 19 -2.13 9.80 3.29
N GLY A 20 -1.41 10.72 3.95
CA GLY A 20 -0.06 11.12 3.53
C GLY A 20 0.91 9.93 3.42
N ILE A 21 0.95 9.06 4.45
CA ILE A 21 1.80 7.87 4.45
C ILE A 21 1.50 6.97 3.25
N ARG A 22 0.21 6.80 2.91
CA ARG A 22 -0.21 6.06 1.72
C ARG A 22 0.33 6.68 0.44
N THR A 23 0.31 8.00 0.30
CA THR A 23 0.86 8.69 -0.88
C THR A 23 2.32 8.37 -1.07
N PHE A 24 3.13 8.56 -0.02
CA PHE A 24 4.57 8.30 -0.12
C PHE A 24 4.87 6.81 -0.37
N ALA A 25 4.14 5.90 0.29
CA ALA A 25 4.28 4.47 0.05
C ALA A 25 3.89 4.08 -1.39
N THR A 26 2.78 4.59 -1.93
CA THR A 26 2.39 4.32 -3.32
C THR A 26 3.38 4.90 -4.31
N LEU A 27 3.81 6.15 -4.12
CA LEU A 27 4.81 6.77 -5.01
C LEU A 27 6.11 5.98 -5.00
N TRP A 28 6.55 5.54 -3.82
CA TRP A 28 7.73 4.68 -3.70
C TRP A 28 7.56 3.38 -4.50
N ILE A 29 6.43 2.68 -4.39
CA ILE A 29 6.15 1.48 -5.18
C ILE A 29 6.18 1.79 -6.69
N VAL A 30 5.46 2.82 -7.14
CA VAL A 30 5.36 3.18 -8.56
C VAL A 30 6.73 3.53 -9.14
N LEU A 31 7.50 4.35 -8.43
CA LEU A 31 8.86 4.72 -8.84
C LEU A 31 9.80 3.52 -8.85
N GLY A 32 9.67 2.60 -7.89
CA GLY A 32 10.45 1.37 -7.84
C GLY A 32 10.12 0.43 -9.01
N HIS A 33 8.85 0.27 -9.38
CA HIS A 33 8.47 -0.47 -10.58
C HIS A 33 9.00 0.20 -11.85
N PHE A 34 8.91 1.53 -11.94
CA PHE A 34 9.45 2.28 -13.08
C PHE A 34 10.97 2.10 -13.23
N GLN A 35 11.71 2.06 -12.12
CA GLN A 35 13.14 1.76 -12.15
C GLN A 35 13.43 0.33 -12.65
N GLN A 36 12.64 -0.65 -12.23
CA GLN A 36 12.81 -2.07 -12.59
C GLN A 36 12.55 -2.35 -14.07
N THR A 37 11.75 -1.54 -14.77
CA THR A 37 11.48 -1.71 -16.21
C THR A 37 12.62 -1.22 -17.12
N GLY A 38 13.83 -1.06 -16.57
CA GLY A 38 15.04 -0.74 -17.32
C GLY A 38 15.41 0.74 -17.33
N PHE A 39 14.64 1.60 -16.65
CA PHE A 39 15.04 2.97 -16.36
C PHE A 39 16.15 2.99 -15.30
N ARG A 40 17.39 2.79 -15.73
CA ARG A 40 18.57 2.94 -14.88
C ARG A 40 18.93 4.43 -14.81
N PHE A 41 18.45 5.13 -13.79
CA PHE A 41 19.30 6.18 -13.23
C PHE A 41 20.64 5.52 -12.88
N ASN A 42 21.79 6.15 -13.16
CA ASN A 42 23.12 5.58 -12.89
C ASN A 42 23.12 4.84 -11.54
N ALA A 43 23.21 3.50 -11.61
CA ALA A 43 22.87 2.59 -10.52
C ALA A 43 23.75 2.74 -9.27
N ASP A 44 24.81 3.55 -9.38
CA ASP A 44 25.82 3.78 -8.36
C ASP A 44 25.48 4.91 -7.38
N THR A 45 24.33 5.58 -7.51
CA THR A 45 23.97 6.65 -6.55
C THR A 45 23.13 6.10 -5.39
N THR A 46 23.59 6.34 -4.16
CA THR A 46 22.93 5.97 -2.89
C THR A 46 21.47 6.43 -2.81
N PHE A 47 21.10 7.48 -3.55
CA PHE A 47 19.73 8.04 -3.58
C PHE A 47 18.71 7.17 -4.34
N LEU A 48 19.16 6.25 -5.20
CA LEU A 48 18.27 5.36 -5.97
C LEU A 48 18.06 4.02 -5.28
N LEU A 49 18.92 3.67 -4.33
CA LEU A 49 18.83 2.41 -3.59
C LEU A 49 17.46 2.23 -2.92
N PRO A 50 16.87 3.26 -2.27
CA PRO A 50 15.53 3.13 -1.72
C PRO A 50 14.49 2.75 -2.77
N LEU A 51 14.55 3.31 -3.99
CA LEU A 51 13.58 3.02 -5.04
C LEU A 51 13.56 1.54 -5.44
N ASN A 52 14.74 0.89 -5.45
CA ASN A 52 14.83 -0.56 -5.67
C ASN A 52 14.20 -1.40 -4.53
N ARG A 53 14.07 -0.82 -3.34
CA ARG A 53 13.47 -1.44 -2.14
C ARG A 53 11.97 -1.15 -2.01
N GLY A 54 11.25 -1.11 -3.14
CA GLY A 54 9.79 -0.94 -3.16
C GLY A 54 9.03 -1.96 -2.29
N TYR A 55 9.64 -3.11 -1.97
CA TYR A 55 9.10 -4.10 -1.04
C TYR A 55 8.92 -3.57 0.40
N ILE A 56 9.71 -2.57 0.83
CA ILE A 56 9.53 -1.91 2.13
C ILE A 56 8.21 -1.11 2.13
N ALA A 57 7.93 -0.38 1.05
CA ALA A 57 6.67 0.34 0.91
C ALA A 57 5.46 -0.62 0.84
N VAL A 58 5.64 -1.82 0.29
CA VAL A 58 4.60 -2.85 0.37
C VAL A 58 4.40 -3.35 1.82
N ALA A 59 5.48 -3.55 2.58
CA ALA A 59 5.38 -3.85 4.02
C ALA A 59 4.60 -2.76 4.78
N VAL A 60 4.80 -1.47 4.44
CA VAL A 60 4.00 -0.35 4.97
C VAL A 60 2.50 -0.58 4.72
N TYR A 61 2.13 -0.98 3.51
CA TYR A 61 0.73 -1.29 3.18
C TYR A 61 0.15 -2.47 3.94
N ILE A 62 0.95 -3.51 4.20
CA ILE A 62 0.49 -4.70 4.92
C ILE A 62 0.21 -4.36 6.38
N VAL A 63 1.17 -3.69 7.06
CA VAL A 63 1.00 -3.22 8.44
C VAL A 63 -0.15 -2.21 8.53
N LEU A 64 -0.22 -1.25 7.59
CA LEU A 64 -1.32 -0.27 7.54
C LEU A 64 -2.68 -0.93 7.32
N SER A 65 -2.77 -1.98 6.50
CA SER A 65 -4.01 -2.71 6.26
C SER A 65 -4.50 -3.37 7.55
N GLY A 66 -3.59 -3.97 8.34
CA GLY A 66 -3.88 -4.50 9.67
C GLY A 66 -4.38 -3.43 10.63
N PHE A 67 -3.66 -2.31 10.66
CA PHE A 67 -4.02 -1.15 11.48
C PHE A 67 -5.41 -0.61 11.15
N VAL A 68 -5.68 -0.24 9.89
CA VAL A 68 -6.96 0.36 9.48
C VAL A 68 -8.12 -0.63 9.61
N THR A 69 -7.90 -1.91 9.28
CA THR A 69 -8.93 -2.94 9.42
C THR A 69 -9.29 -3.11 10.89
N HIS A 70 -8.29 -3.23 11.77
CA HIS A 70 -8.59 -3.40 13.19
C HIS A 70 -9.19 -2.14 13.81
N TYR A 71 -8.65 -0.97 13.50
CA TYR A 71 -9.19 0.31 13.98
C TYR A 71 -10.68 0.48 13.63
N ALA A 72 -11.09 0.14 12.41
CA ALA A 72 -12.47 0.27 11.97
C ALA A 72 -13.42 -0.82 12.50
N TYR A 73 -12.91 -2.02 12.77
CA TYR A 73 -13.75 -3.20 13.00
C TYR A 73 -13.57 -3.90 14.36
N ARG A 74 -12.63 -3.46 15.22
CA ARG A 74 -12.31 -4.11 16.51
C ARG A 74 -13.51 -4.30 17.46
N HIS A 75 -14.50 -3.42 17.40
CA HIS A 75 -15.70 -3.50 18.25
C HIS A 75 -16.83 -4.36 17.66
N LYS A 76 -16.69 -4.82 16.42
CA LYS A 76 -17.71 -5.67 15.78
C LYS A 76 -17.59 -7.10 16.28
N SER A 77 -18.73 -7.76 16.43
CA SER A 77 -18.82 -9.18 16.74
C SER A 77 -19.17 -9.97 15.47
N TYR A 78 -18.57 -11.14 15.32
CA TYR A 78 -18.75 -12.03 14.17
C TYR A 78 -19.42 -13.36 14.53
N GLY A 79 -20.15 -13.38 15.65
CA GLY A 79 -20.82 -14.60 16.13
C GLY A 79 -22.01 -15.06 15.28
N ASN A 80 -22.44 -14.27 14.29
CA ASN A 80 -23.51 -14.59 13.36
C ASN A 80 -22.97 -14.56 11.92
N ALA A 81 -23.27 -15.60 11.14
CA ALA A 81 -22.92 -15.70 9.72
C ALA A 81 -23.36 -14.45 8.91
N LYS A 82 -24.51 -13.86 9.24
CA LYS A 82 -25.00 -12.63 8.61
C LYS A 82 -24.04 -11.45 8.81
N LEU A 83 -23.55 -11.25 10.02
CA LEU A 83 -22.60 -10.18 10.35
C LEU A 83 -21.22 -10.45 9.73
N LEU A 84 -20.80 -11.72 9.70
CA LEU A 84 -19.58 -12.16 9.05
C LEU A 84 -19.61 -11.89 7.53
N CYS A 85 -20.70 -12.26 6.85
CA CYS A 85 -20.90 -11.95 5.44
C CYS A 85 -20.92 -10.43 5.20
N GLY A 86 -21.60 -9.67 6.07
CA GLY A 86 -21.61 -8.20 5.99
C GLY A 86 -20.21 -7.58 6.07
N PHE A 87 -19.33 -8.15 6.90
CA PHE A 87 -17.92 -7.75 6.95
C PHE A 87 -17.20 -8.00 5.63
N TYR A 88 -17.27 -9.22 5.08
CA TYR A 88 -16.58 -9.56 3.84
C TYR A 88 -17.09 -8.74 2.65
N VAL A 89 -18.41 -8.64 2.49
CA VAL A 89 -19.01 -7.84 1.41
C VAL A 89 -18.55 -6.38 1.50
N ARG A 90 -18.53 -5.79 2.70
CA ARG A 90 -18.12 -4.40 2.89
C ARG A 90 -16.62 -4.19 2.67
N ARG A 91 -15.79 -5.07 3.23
CA ARG A 91 -14.33 -4.94 3.21
C ARG A 91 -13.76 -5.32 1.85
N MET A 92 -14.07 -6.54 1.39
CA MET A 92 -13.54 -7.07 0.14
C MET A 92 -14.22 -6.39 -1.04
N GLY A 93 -15.54 -6.16 -1.01
CA GLY A 93 -16.24 -5.53 -2.13
C GLY A 93 -15.67 -4.16 -2.52
N ARG A 94 -15.27 -3.34 -1.53
CA ARG A 94 -14.64 -2.03 -1.80
C ARG A 94 -13.30 -2.16 -2.53
N VAL A 95 -12.46 -3.12 -2.14
CA VAL A 95 -11.11 -3.30 -2.69
C VAL A 95 -11.17 -4.05 -4.03
N LEU A 96 -11.91 -5.15 -4.06
CA LEU A 96 -12.01 -6.05 -5.21
C LEU A 96 -12.65 -5.38 -6.42
N PHE A 97 -13.51 -4.39 -6.23
CA PHE A 97 -14.12 -3.67 -7.33
C PHE A 97 -13.09 -2.93 -8.21
N THR A 98 -12.26 -2.05 -7.62
CA THR A 98 -11.19 -1.36 -8.37
C THR A 98 -10.13 -2.34 -8.86
N TYR A 99 -9.81 -3.38 -8.07
CA TYR A 99 -8.90 -4.44 -8.49
C TYR A 99 -9.39 -5.16 -9.76
N TRP A 100 -10.62 -5.65 -9.79
CA TRP A 100 -11.15 -6.34 -10.96
C TRP A 100 -11.30 -5.40 -12.16
N ALA A 101 -11.60 -4.12 -11.95
CA ALA A 101 -11.56 -3.15 -13.03
C ALA A 101 -10.15 -3.05 -13.66
N SER A 102 -9.10 -3.01 -12.83
CA SER A 102 -7.72 -3.04 -13.36
C SER A 102 -7.37 -4.35 -14.05
N CYS A 103 -7.84 -5.51 -13.55
CA CYS A 103 -7.66 -6.78 -14.24
C CYS A 103 -8.36 -6.81 -15.60
N ILE A 104 -9.57 -6.26 -15.70
CA ILE A 104 -10.27 -6.15 -16.99
C ILE A 104 -9.47 -5.27 -17.94
N LEU A 105 -8.96 -4.13 -17.50
CA LEU A 105 -8.11 -3.29 -18.34
C LEU A 105 -6.82 -4.00 -18.77
N GLY A 106 -6.17 -4.76 -17.87
CA GLY A 106 -5.02 -5.57 -18.22
C GLY A 106 -5.32 -6.72 -19.18
N LEU A 107 -6.52 -7.31 -19.13
CA LEU A 107 -6.98 -8.30 -20.12
C LEU A 107 -7.28 -7.67 -21.48
N LEU A 108 -7.68 -6.41 -21.50
CA LEU A 108 -7.94 -5.64 -22.73
C LEU A 108 -6.69 -4.97 -23.28
N ASP A 109 -5.59 -4.96 -22.52
CA ASP A 109 -4.30 -4.36 -22.88
C ASP A 109 -3.81 -4.78 -24.30
N PRO A 110 -3.90 -6.05 -24.73
CA PRO A 110 -3.46 -6.46 -26.07
C PRO A 110 -4.24 -5.79 -27.22
N LEU A 111 -5.41 -5.21 -26.96
CA LEU A 111 -6.19 -4.47 -27.97
C LEU A 111 -5.63 -3.07 -28.25
N PHE A 112 -4.83 -2.53 -27.33
CA PHE A 112 -4.33 -1.15 -27.40
C PHE A 112 -2.80 -1.08 -27.31
N THR A 113 -2.16 -2.14 -26.84
CA THR A 113 -0.71 -2.28 -26.72
C THR A 113 -0.24 -3.55 -27.41
N ARG A 114 1.09 -3.73 -27.54
CA ARG A 114 1.69 -4.97 -28.04
C ARG A 114 1.96 -5.98 -26.91
N HIS A 115 1.55 -5.66 -25.68
CA HIS A 115 1.78 -6.50 -24.52
C HIS A 115 0.66 -7.54 -24.45
N ASP A 116 1.01 -8.81 -24.66
CA ASP A 116 0.04 -9.89 -24.62
C ASP A 116 -0.06 -10.44 -23.19
N ALA A 117 -0.91 -9.81 -22.36
CA ALA A 117 -1.18 -10.27 -21.00
C ALA A 117 -1.78 -11.69 -20.94
N LEU A 118 -2.25 -12.23 -22.07
CA LEU A 118 -2.75 -13.60 -22.20
C LEU A 118 -1.72 -14.54 -22.84
N ALA A 119 -0.58 -14.05 -23.34
CA ALA A 119 0.56 -14.87 -23.74
C ALA A 119 1.33 -15.45 -22.53
N THR A 120 0.66 -15.61 -21.39
CA THR A 120 1.21 -16.43 -20.33
C THR A 120 1.17 -17.89 -20.77
N ASP A 121 2.31 -18.57 -20.68
CA ASP A 121 2.42 -20.02 -20.88
C ASP A 121 1.56 -20.80 -19.86
N PHE A 122 1.00 -20.13 -18.85
CA PHE A 122 0.27 -20.70 -17.73
C PHE A 122 -1.09 -19.99 -17.52
N PRO A 123 -2.16 -20.36 -18.25
CA PRO A 123 -3.48 -19.74 -18.10
C PRO A 123 -4.04 -19.85 -16.67
N GLY A 124 -3.61 -20.86 -15.90
CA GLY A 124 -3.92 -20.99 -14.47
C GLY A 124 -3.53 -19.76 -13.63
N GLN A 125 -2.48 -19.03 -14.03
CA GLN A 125 -2.04 -17.81 -13.35
C GLN A 125 -3.00 -16.63 -13.57
N ALA A 126 -3.56 -16.50 -14.77
CA ALA A 126 -4.59 -15.50 -15.04
C ALA A 126 -5.84 -15.75 -14.18
N PHE A 127 -6.26 -17.02 -14.06
CA PHE A 127 -7.33 -17.40 -13.14
C PHE A 127 -6.98 -17.08 -11.68
N ALA A 128 -5.78 -17.45 -11.23
CA ALA A 128 -5.34 -17.15 -9.88
C ALA A 128 -5.34 -15.63 -9.59
N THR A 129 -4.97 -14.81 -10.58
CA THR A 129 -5.04 -13.34 -10.49
C THR A 129 -6.48 -12.86 -10.39
N ILE A 130 -7.39 -13.35 -11.23
CA ILE A 130 -8.81 -12.96 -11.21
C ILE A 130 -9.46 -13.34 -9.86
N PHE A 131 -9.16 -14.53 -9.34
CA PHE A 131 -9.64 -15.01 -8.03
C PHE A 131 -8.84 -14.47 -6.84
N VAL A 132 -7.79 -13.69 -7.08
CA VAL A 132 -6.99 -13.00 -6.06
C VAL A 132 -6.25 -13.98 -5.13
N ILE A 133 -5.82 -15.11 -5.68
CA ILE A 133 -5.10 -16.21 -5.01
C ILE A 133 -3.71 -16.46 -5.62
N GLN A 134 -3.22 -15.59 -6.50
CA GLN A 134 -1.93 -15.76 -7.17
C GLN A 134 -0.73 -15.84 -6.20
N SER A 135 -0.80 -15.19 -5.03
CA SER A 135 0.28 -15.26 -4.04
C SER A 135 0.28 -16.56 -3.22
N TRP A 136 -0.76 -17.38 -3.34
CA TRP A 136 -0.98 -18.54 -2.47
C TRP A 136 -0.25 -19.77 -2.99
N PHE A 137 0.03 -19.80 -4.29
CA PHE A 137 0.62 -20.93 -5.00
C PHE A 137 1.83 -20.46 -5.81
N GLU A 138 2.77 -21.37 -6.08
CA GLU A 138 3.82 -21.14 -7.07
C GLU A 138 3.31 -21.62 -8.43
N PHE A 139 3.61 -20.85 -9.47
CA PHE A 139 3.35 -21.24 -10.85
C PHE A 139 4.70 -21.46 -11.54
N PRO A 140 4.78 -22.45 -12.45
CA PRO A 140 5.96 -22.56 -13.29
C PRO A 140 6.11 -21.29 -14.14
N SER A 141 7.33 -20.90 -14.46
CA SER A 141 7.66 -19.83 -15.41
C SER A 141 8.86 -20.25 -16.26
N ASN A 142 9.11 -19.55 -17.36
CA ASN A 142 10.12 -19.94 -18.35
C ASN A 142 11.56 -19.97 -17.81
N THR A 143 11.82 -19.32 -16.68
CA THR A 143 13.15 -19.25 -16.07
C THR A 143 13.22 -19.88 -14.68
N ALA A 144 12.09 -20.03 -13.96
CA ALA A 144 12.02 -20.61 -12.62
C ALA A 144 10.56 -20.84 -12.17
N TRP A 145 10.33 -21.21 -10.91
CA TRP A 145 9.01 -21.07 -10.29
C TRP A 145 8.82 -19.63 -9.81
N SER A 146 7.72 -19.00 -10.21
CA SER A 146 7.38 -17.64 -9.77
C SER A 146 5.94 -17.55 -9.28
N ARG A 147 5.70 -16.66 -8.32
CA ARG A 147 4.35 -16.32 -7.83
C ARG A 147 3.71 -15.20 -8.66
N ASP A 148 4.48 -14.52 -9.49
CA ASP A 148 4.01 -13.52 -10.44
C ASP A 148 4.84 -13.55 -11.73
N THR A 149 4.17 -13.27 -12.84
CA THR A 149 4.81 -13.02 -14.12
C THR A 149 4.36 -11.65 -14.58
N MET A 150 5.15 -10.99 -15.42
CA MET A 150 4.75 -9.71 -16.01
C MET A 150 3.50 -9.86 -16.89
N HIS A 151 3.27 -11.05 -17.45
CA HIS A 151 2.11 -11.39 -18.28
C HIS A 151 0.92 -11.86 -17.44
N GLN A 152 0.41 -10.97 -16.57
CA GLN A 152 -0.84 -11.23 -15.85
C GLN A 152 -1.73 -9.99 -15.86
N PRO A 153 -3.07 -10.16 -15.73
CA PRO A 153 -4.02 -9.04 -15.82
C PRO A 153 -3.75 -7.86 -14.87
N ASN A 154 -3.09 -8.12 -13.75
CA ASN A 154 -2.59 -7.08 -12.86
C ASN A 154 -1.28 -7.57 -12.21
N PRO A 155 -0.10 -7.17 -12.73
CA PRO A 155 1.19 -7.62 -12.20
C PRO A 155 1.38 -7.30 -10.71
N GLY A 156 0.93 -6.12 -10.28
CA GLY A 156 0.95 -5.71 -8.87
C GLY A 156 -0.10 -6.41 -8.00
N GLY A 157 -1.04 -7.17 -8.57
CA GLY A 157 -2.18 -7.71 -7.85
C GLY A 157 -1.84 -8.64 -6.68
N TRP A 158 -0.63 -9.21 -6.67
CA TRP A 158 -0.20 -10.18 -5.66
C TRP A 158 -0.28 -9.62 -4.24
N THR A 159 -0.03 -8.33 -4.00
CA THR A 159 -0.15 -7.76 -2.64
C THR A 159 -1.60 -7.80 -2.15
N ILE A 160 -2.56 -7.61 -3.05
CA ILE A 160 -3.99 -7.71 -2.73
C ILE A 160 -4.34 -9.18 -2.41
N SER A 161 -3.77 -10.14 -3.13
CA SER A 161 -3.89 -11.57 -2.82
C SER A 161 -3.37 -11.94 -1.44
N THR A 162 -2.22 -11.40 -1.05
CA THR A 162 -1.66 -11.51 0.30
C THR A 162 -2.61 -10.92 1.35
N LEU A 163 -3.17 -9.74 1.09
CA LEU A 163 -4.09 -9.05 2.00
C LEU A 163 -5.46 -9.74 2.11
N VAL A 164 -5.97 -10.32 1.03
CA VAL A 164 -7.23 -11.08 1.03
C VAL A 164 -7.15 -12.22 2.03
N PHE A 165 -6.05 -12.96 2.07
CA PHE A 165 -5.83 -14.00 3.07
C PHE A 165 -5.92 -13.46 4.51
N ALA A 166 -5.23 -12.35 4.80
CA ALA A 166 -5.29 -11.72 6.12
C ALA A 166 -6.69 -11.22 6.47
N TRP A 167 -7.45 -10.70 5.51
CA TRP A 167 -8.84 -10.28 5.73
C TRP A 167 -9.79 -11.46 5.95
N LEU A 168 -9.58 -12.59 5.29
CA LEU A 168 -10.32 -13.84 5.54
C LEU A 168 -10.08 -14.36 6.96
N LEU A 169 -8.87 -14.19 7.51
CA LEU A 169 -8.57 -14.57 8.90
C LEU A 169 -8.97 -13.51 9.93
N TYR A 170 -9.21 -12.27 9.51
CA TYR A 170 -9.42 -11.15 10.43
C TYR A 170 -10.53 -11.37 11.47
N PRO A 171 -11.73 -11.93 11.15
CA PRO A 171 -12.75 -12.19 12.17
C PRO A 171 -12.27 -13.07 13.33
N LEU A 172 -11.47 -14.10 13.04
CA LEU A 172 -10.84 -14.96 14.04
C LEU A 172 -9.77 -14.20 14.83
N LEU A 173 -8.89 -13.47 14.13
CA LEU A 173 -7.86 -12.64 14.76
C LEU A 173 -8.47 -11.57 15.67
N ASN A 174 -9.63 -11.00 15.32
CA ASN A 174 -10.34 -10.03 16.15
C ASN A 174 -10.90 -10.68 17.43
N VAL A 175 -11.42 -11.91 17.36
CA VAL A 175 -11.80 -12.67 18.57
C VAL A 175 -10.57 -12.90 19.46
N TRP A 176 -9.45 -13.30 18.86
CA TRP A 176 -8.20 -13.52 19.57
C TRP A 176 -7.65 -12.25 20.24
N MET A 177 -7.61 -11.12 19.53
CA MET A 177 -7.17 -9.83 20.07
C MET A 177 -8.02 -9.36 21.25
N ARG A 178 -9.33 -9.62 21.24
CA ARG A 178 -10.22 -9.27 22.36
C ARG A 178 -9.86 -9.98 23.66
N MET A 179 -9.19 -11.14 23.62
CA MET A 179 -8.72 -11.82 24.82
C MET A 179 -7.65 -10.99 25.58
N PHE A 180 -6.88 -10.18 24.84
CA PHE A 180 -5.86 -9.28 25.40
C PHE A 180 -6.40 -7.90 25.78
N ASN A 181 -7.64 -7.58 25.40
CA ASN A 181 -8.24 -6.27 25.62
C ASN A 181 -8.99 -6.15 26.97
N ARG A 182 -8.62 -6.97 27.95
CA ARG A 182 -9.19 -6.87 29.31
C ARG A 182 -8.78 -5.52 29.91
N LYS A 183 -9.74 -4.80 30.53
CA LYS A 183 -9.55 -3.47 31.17
C LYS A 183 -8.59 -3.46 32.37
N THR A 184 -7.76 -4.48 32.55
CA THR A 184 -6.83 -4.60 33.66
C THR A 184 -5.56 -3.79 33.40
N ARG A 185 -4.88 -3.38 34.47
CA ARG A 185 -3.60 -2.62 34.39
C ARG A 185 -2.53 -3.32 33.54
N GLY A 186 -2.57 -4.65 33.41
CA GLY A 186 -1.59 -5.44 32.66
C GLY A 186 -1.76 -5.51 31.13
N SER A 187 -2.77 -4.84 30.55
CA SER A 187 -3.05 -5.01 29.11
C SER A 187 -2.02 -4.39 28.15
N ILE A 188 -1.31 -3.32 28.52
CA ILE A 188 -0.27 -2.73 27.67
C ILE A 188 0.97 -3.63 27.59
N PRO A 189 1.61 -4.03 28.71
CA PRO A 189 2.74 -4.95 28.64
C PRO A 189 2.41 -6.24 27.91
N ALA A 190 1.19 -6.79 28.12
CA ALA A 190 0.73 -7.98 27.39
C ALA A 190 0.66 -7.74 25.87
N LYS A 191 0.13 -6.60 25.42
CA LYS A 191 0.09 -6.23 23.99
C LYS A 191 1.49 -6.02 23.41
N LEU A 192 2.43 -5.44 24.17
CA LEU A 192 3.82 -5.24 23.74
C LEU A 192 4.59 -6.56 23.64
N ILE A 193 4.44 -7.44 24.64
CA ILE A 193 5.01 -8.80 24.60
C ILE A 193 4.42 -9.56 23.42
N LEU A 194 3.11 -9.46 23.21
CA LEU A 194 2.47 -10.06 22.04
C LEU A 194 3.04 -9.52 20.73
N GLY A 195 3.24 -8.20 20.63
CA GLY A 195 3.88 -7.56 19.48
C GLY A 195 5.29 -8.10 19.21
N LEU A 196 6.10 -8.25 20.27
CA LEU A 196 7.44 -8.84 20.17
C LEU A 196 7.39 -10.30 19.71
N LEU A 197 6.47 -11.11 20.27
CA LEU A 197 6.30 -12.51 19.87
C LEU A 197 5.88 -12.63 18.40
N VAL A 198 4.89 -11.84 17.96
CA VAL A 198 4.43 -11.80 16.56
C VAL A 198 5.56 -11.37 15.63
N TYR A 199 6.37 -10.38 16.02
CA TYR A 199 7.54 -9.96 15.27
C TYR A 199 8.58 -11.07 15.12
N VAL A 200 8.95 -11.73 16.23
CA VAL A 200 9.90 -12.86 16.20
C VAL A 200 9.38 -13.99 15.31
N LEU A 201 8.09 -14.33 15.40
CA LEU A 201 7.47 -15.34 14.54
C LEU A 201 7.45 -14.92 13.06
N GLY A 202 7.24 -13.64 12.76
CA GLY A 202 7.29 -13.12 11.39
C GLY A 202 8.70 -13.10 10.79
N MET A 203 9.73 -12.96 11.62
CA MET A 203 11.15 -13.03 11.21
C MET A 203 11.69 -14.46 11.13
N LEU A 204 11.04 -15.41 11.80
CA LEU A 204 11.53 -16.78 11.93
C LEU A 204 11.79 -17.47 10.57
N PRO A 205 10.90 -17.41 9.56
CA PRO A 205 11.17 -18.03 8.26
C PRO A 205 12.44 -17.47 7.59
N THR A 206 12.63 -16.14 7.58
CA THR A 206 13.82 -15.50 7.01
C THR A 206 15.08 -15.96 7.73
N THR A 207 15.07 -15.95 9.07
CA THR A 207 16.23 -16.36 9.88
C THR A 207 16.57 -17.83 9.66
N LEU A 208 15.57 -18.72 9.59
CA LEU A 208 15.79 -20.15 9.37
C LEU A 208 16.39 -20.44 7.99
N ILE A 209 15.86 -19.81 6.92
CA ILE A 209 16.42 -19.97 5.57
C ILE A 209 17.86 -19.45 5.53
N PHE A 210 18.10 -18.24 6.05
CA PHE A 210 19.42 -17.63 6.08
C PHE A 210 20.45 -18.50 6.83
N VAL A 211 20.10 -19.04 7.99
CA VAL A 211 20.99 -19.91 8.77
C VAL A 211 21.19 -21.26 8.09
N TYR A 212 20.14 -21.84 7.52
CA TYR A 212 20.21 -23.14 6.83
C TYR A 212 21.06 -23.10 5.55
N GLN A 213 21.11 -21.94 4.88
CA GLN A 213 21.87 -21.71 3.65
C GLN A 213 23.16 -20.91 3.88
N ASP A 214 23.75 -21.02 5.07
CA ASP A 214 25.05 -20.41 5.42
C ASP A 214 25.18 -18.91 5.06
N GLY A 215 24.11 -18.16 5.29
CA GLY A 215 24.05 -16.71 5.09
C GLY A 215 23.60 -16.26 3.70
N SER A 216 23.03 -17.16 2.90
CA SER A 216 22.44 -16.83 1.61
C SER A 216 20.91 -16.99 1.60
N ILE A 217 20.25 -16.23 0.74
CA ILE A 217 18.81 -16.37 0.45
C ILE A 217 18.65 -16.21 -1.05
N THR A 218 18.07 -17.23 -1.70
CA THR A 218 17.81 -17.20 -3.15
C THR A 218 16.67 -16.24 -3.51
N ASN A 219 16.58 -15.83 -4.78
CA ASN A 219 15.48 -14.98 -5.24
C ASN A 219 14.11 -15.66 -5.07
N GLN A 220 14.01 -16.97 -5.30
CA GLN A 220 12.74 -17.71 -5.10
C GLN A 220 12.30 -17.68 -3.64
N GLU A 221 13.24 -17.79 -2.70
CA GLU A 221 12.96 -17.70 -1.27
C GLU A 221 12.65 -16.29 -0.81
N PHE A 222 13.32 -15.28 -1.37
CA PHE A 222 12.93 -13.89 -1.19
C PHE A 222 11.47 -13.69 -1.63
N GLU A 223 11.09 -14.19 -2.81
CA GLU A 223 9.72 -14.08 -3.33
C GLU A 223 8.70 -14.86 -2.47
N PHE A 224 9.09 -16.01 -1.93
CA PHE A 224 8.30 -16.73 -0.93
C PHE A 224 8.06 -15.86 0.31
N LEU A 225 9.12 -15.34 0.93
CA LEU A 225 9.03 -14.50 2.13
C LEU A 225 8.24 -13.21 1.88
N TYR A 226 8.36 -12.65 0.68
CA TYR A 226 7.76 -11.38 0.28
C TYR A 226 6.28 -11.48 -0.07
N LYS A 227 5.87 -12.54 -0.78
CA LYS A 227 4.52 -12.65 -1.35
C LYS A 227 3.62 -13.61 -0.59
N PHE A 228 4.17 -14.69 -0.01
CA PHE A 228 3.37 -15.76 0.56
C PHE A 228 2.54 -15.27 1.76
N PRO A 229 1.19 -15.37 1.71
CA PRO A 229 0.34 -14.73 2.71
C PRO A 229 0.60 -15.13 4.17
N PRO A 230 0.87 -16.41 4.51
CA PRO A 230 1.23 -16.80 5.87
C PRO A 230 2.47 -16.08 6.43
N CYS A 231 3.51 -15.85 5.62
CA CYS A 231 4.70 -15.10 6.05
C CYS A 231 4.36 -13.63 6.33
N ARG A 232 3.46 -13.05 5.54
CA ARG A 232 3.06 -11.63 5.67
C ARG A 232 1.95 -11.38 6.70
N LEU A 233 1.30 -12.44 7.21
CA LEU A 233 0.22 -12.32 8.20
C LEU A 233 0.68 -11.66 9.50
N PHE A 234 1.92 -11.89 9.91
CA PHE A 234 2.48 -11.34 11.15
C PHE A 234 2.59 -9.81 11.10
N ASP A 235 2.98 -9.24 9.96
CA ASP A 235 3.03 -7.79 9.77
C ASP A 235 1.64 -7.15 9.84
N PHE A 236 0.64 -7.83 9.28
CA PHE A 236 -0.75 -7.41 9.41
C PHE A 236 -1.17 -7.39 10.89
N ILE A 237 -0.83 -8.44 11.66
CA ILE A 237 -1.15 -8.52 13.10
C ILE A 237 -0.42 -7.42 13.90
N ILE A 238 0.84 -7.11 13.58
CA ILE A 238 1.57 -5.98 14.18
C ILE A 238 0.78 -4.67 14.00
N GLY A 239 0.22 -4.44 12.81
CA GLY A 239 -0.67 -3.32 12.55
C GLY A 239 -1.93 -3.32 13.43
N MET A 240 -2.54 -4.50 13.62
CA MET A 240 -3.70 -4.67 14.53
C MET A 240 -3.36 -4.31 15.98
N ILE A 241 -2.17 -4.72 16.45
CA ILE A 241 -1.68 -4.42 17.80
C ILE A 241 -1.46 -2.91 17.96
N ALA A 242 -0.88 -2.23 16.97
CA ALA A 242 -0.74 -0.78 16.99
C ALA A 242 -2.12 -0.09 17.08
N ALA A 243 -3.11 -0.53 16.30
CA ALA A 243 -4.47 0.03 16.37
C ALA A 243 -5.17 -0.17 17.73
N GLU A 244 -4.81 -1.22 18.48
CA GLU A 244 -5.26 -1.44 19.86
C GLU A 244 -4.63 -0.51 20.89
N LEU A 245 -3.48 0.10 20.57
CA LEU A 245 -2.76 1.01 21.46
C LEU A 245 -3.18 2.48 21.26
N VAL A 246 -3.73 2.84 20.08
CA VAL A 246 -4.14 4.22 19.72
C VAL A 246 -5.17 4.81 20.68
N ASP A 247 -6.09 4.00 21.20
CA ASP A 247 -7.17 4.46 22.07
C ASP A 247 -6.84 4.28 23.57
N ASP A 248 -5.67 3.72 23.89
CA ASP A 248 -5.29 3.51 25.28
C ASP A 248 -4.80 4.84 25.87
N VAL A 249 -5.62 5.42 26.74
CA VAL A 249 -5.35 6.70 27.41
C VAL A 249 -3.97 6.72 28.09
N ARG A 250 -3.47 5.58 28.58
CA ARG A 250 -2.16 5.52 29.22
C ARG A 250 -1.04 5.72 28.20
N VAL A 251 -1.20 5.18 26.99
CA VAL A 251 -0.26 5.34 25.88
C VAL A 251 -0.30 6.79 25.38
N ASN A 252 -1.50 7.37 25.23
CA ASN A 252 -1.68 8.69 24.64
C ASN A 252 -1.15 9.85 25.49
N LYS A 253 -0.96 9.64 26.79
CA LYS A 253 -0.45 10.68 27.71
C LYS A 253 1.02 11.03 27.50
N PHE A 254 1.80 10.17 26.85
CA PHE A 254 3.24 10.38 26.76
C PHE A 254 3.57 11.35 25.61
N ALA A 255 4.05 12.55 25.95
CA ALA A 255 4.52 13.53 24.97
C ALA A 255 5.71 13.01 24.12
N ILE A 256 6.36 11.91 24.53
CA ILE A 256 7.48 11.28 23.81
C ILE A 256 7.08 10.75 22.43
N TRP A 257 5.79 10.47 22.20
CA TRP A 257 5.33 9.90 20.93
C TRP A 257 5.71 10.75 19.72
N LYS A 258 5.83 12.07 19.85
CA LYS A 258 6.32 12.93 18.75
C LYS A 258 7.74 12.55 18.33
N TYR A 259 8.66 12.42 19.29
CA TYR A 259 10.05 12.09 19.02
C TYR A 259 10.21 10.65 18.56
N VAL A 260 9.44 9.72 19.15
CA VAL A 260 9.45 8.30 18.73
C VAL A 260 8.98 8.17 17.29
N THR A 261 7.96 8.92 16.88
CA THR A 261 7.45 8.90 15.50
C THR A 261 8.50 9.42 14.53
N ASP A 262 9.04 10.61 14.77
CA ASP A 262 10.02 11.22 13.87
C ASP A 262 11.31 10.38 13.81
N PHE A 263 11.76 9.85 14.95
CA PHE A 263 12.88 8.92 15.00
C PHE A 263 12.58 7.64 14.20
N ALA A 264 11.38 7.06 14.31
CA ALA A 264 11.02 5.87 13.56
C ALA A 264 10.96 6.13 12.04
N VAL A 265 10.48 7.31 11.60
CA VAL A 265 10.51 7.69 10.19
C VAL A 265 11.93 7.88 9.69
N ILE A 266 12.78 8.59 10.46
CA ILE A 266 14.19 8.80 10.11
C ILE A 266 14.93 7.46 10.07
N ALA A 267 14.73 6.59 11.05
CA ALA A 267 15.32 5.26 11.08
C ALA A 267 14.86 4.43 9.87
N LEU A 268 13.57 4.45 9.53
CA LEU A 268 13.04 3.77 8.35
C LEU A 268 13.71 4.30 7.07
N ALA A 269 13.81 5.62 6.91
CA ALA A 269 14.46 6.24 5.76
C ALA A 269 15.95 5.89 5.68
N LEU A 270 16.68 5.99 6.80
CA LEU A 270 18.10 5.66 6.86
C LEU A 270 18.35 4.19 6.53
N ILE A 271 17.62 3.26 7.15
CA ILE A 271 17.77 1.82 6.87
C ILE A 271 17.47 1.53 5.40
N SER A 272 16.46 2.19 4.82
CA SER A 272 16.14 2.06 3.39
C SER A 272 17.25 2.59 2.48
N CYS A 273 18.10 3.51 2.97
CA CYS A 273 19.26 4.05 2.27
C CYS A 273 20.58 3.36 2.60
N VAL A 274 20.67 2.52 3.65
CA VAL A 274 21.90 1.80 4.00
C VAL A 274 22.29 0.89 2.83
N GLY A 275 23.55 0.99 2.40
CA GLY A 275 24.10 0.33 1.22
C GLY A 275 23.89 -1.18 1.17
N ASP A 276 24.13 -1.75 -0.01
CA ASP A 276 23.94 -3.17 -0.31
C ASP A 276 24.69 -4.05 0.70
N PHE A 277 23.96 -4.96 1.37
CA PHE A 277 24.51 -5.79 2.45
C PHE A 277 25.45 -6.88 1.94
N ASN A 278 25.52 -7.12 0.63
CA ASN A 278 26.58 -7.90 -0.02
C ASN A 278 26.53 -7.69 -1.54
N LYS A 279 27.44 -6.86 -2.08
CA LYS A 279 27.76 -6.90 -3.51
C LYS A 279 28.55 -8.18 -3.80
N GLN A 280 27.89 -9.32 -3.90
CA GLN A 280 28.47 -10.43 -4.66
C GLN A 280 28.16 -10.17 -6.12
N ASP A 281 29.21 -9.99 -6.93
CA ASP A 281 29.08 -9.96 -8.38
C ASP A 281 28.49 -11.29 -8.85
N LEU A 282 27.20 -11.32 -9.16
CA LEU A 282 26.53 -12.45 -9.77
C LEU A 282 26.97 -12.55 -11.23
N THR A 283 28.19 -13.04 -11.46
CA THR A 283 28.54 -13.61 -12.75
C THR A 283 27.96 -15.02 -12.78
N THR A 284 26.92 -15.24 -13.58
CA THR A 284 26.55 -16.61 -13.96
C THR A 284 27.72 -17.26 -14.72
N ALA A 285 27.79 -18.60 -14.70
CA ALA A 285 28.82 -19.36 -15.41
C ALA A 285 28.90 -19.03 -16.92
N ASP A 286 27.85 -18.41 -17.46
CA ASP A 286 27.70 -18.10 -18.88
C ASP A 286 28.03 -16.63 -19.21
N GLY A 287 28.48 -15.83 -18.23
CA GLY A 287 28.81 -14.41 -18.42
C GLY A 287 27.61 -13.50 -18.70
N ILE A 288 26.39 -14.04 -18.63
CA ILE A 288 25.17 -13.24 -18.68
C ILE A 288 25.00 -12.61 -17.31
N LEU A 289 25.12 -11.29 -17.23
CA LEU A 289 24.63 -10.51 -16.11
C LEU A 289 23.12 -10.78 -15.97
N GLU A 290 22.75 -11.81 -15.21
CA GLU A 290 21.45 -11.80 -14.57
C GLU A 290 21.35 -10.46 -13.86
N GLN A 291 20.23 -9.77 -14.06
CA GLN A 291 20.03 -8.49 -13.39
C GLN A 291 20.33 -8.72 -11.90
N PRO A 292 21.28 -7.99 -11.29
CA PRO A 292 21.45 -8.03 -9.86
C PRO A 292 20.21 -7.34 -9.29
N LEU A 293 19.11 -8.10 -9.23
CA LEU A 293 18.01 -7.76 -8.38
C LEU A 293 18.63 -7.81 -7.00
N ILE A 294 18.77 -6.63 -6.41
CA ILE A 294 19.24 -6.31 -5.05
C ILE A 294 18.49 -7.13 -3.95
N ARG A 295 17.62 -8.06 -4.35
CA ARG A 295 16.76 -8.94 -3.56
C ARG A 295 17.47 -10.20 -3.03
N MET A 296 18.79 -10.20 -2.91
CA MET A 296 19.52 -11.37 -2.42
C MET A 296 20.04 -11.17 -0.99
N ASN A 297 20.13 -12.27 -0.26
CA ASN A 297 20.77 -12.34 1.06
C ASN A 297 20.07 -11.50 2.15
N ALA A 298 20.83 -10.71 2.91
CA ALA A 298 20.36 -10.03 4.11
C ALA A 298 19.24 -8.99 3.86
N GLU A 299 19.01 -8.57 2.62
CA GLU A 299 17.88 -7.71 2.26
C GLU A 299 16.52 -8.35 2.60
N ALA A 300 16.41 -9.68 2.59
CA ALA A 300 15.17 -10.36 2.96
C ALA A 300 14.75 -10.08 4.42
N PHE A 301 15.68 -9.67 5.29
CA PHE A 301 15.34 -9.24 6.65
C PHE A 301 14.53 -7.94 6.65
N LEU A 302 14.64 -7.09 5.63
CA LEU A 302 13.89 -5.84 5.53
C LEU A 302 12.42 -6.06 5.16
N ILE A 303 12.04 -7.24 4.65
CA ILE A 303 10.67 -7.61 4.27
C ILE A 303 9.71 -7.51 5.49
N SER A 304 10.11 -8.08 6.63
CA SER A 304 9.33 -8.07 7.89
C SER A 304 10.06 -7.34 9.04
N GLY A 305 11.37 -7.11 8.92
CA GLY A 305 12.21 -6.52 9.97
C GLY A 305 11.81 -5.10 10.37
N LEU A 306 11.21 -4.37 9.42
CA LEU A 306 10.82 -2.97 9.60
C LEU A 306 9.39 -2.80 10.13
N SER A 307 8.62 -3.89 10.26
CA SER A 307 7.21 -3.84 10.67
C SER A 307 6.97 -3.15 12.02
N PRO A 308 7.80 -3.36 13.08
CA PRO A 308 7.65 -2.61 14.33
C PRO A 308 7.87 -1.09 14.16
N LEU A 309 8.84 -0.67 13.35
CA LEU A 309 9.08 0.76 13.06
C LEU A 309 7.88 1.37 12.34
N ILE A 310 7.35 0.68 11.32
CA ILE A 310 6.15 1.10 10.60
C ILE A 310 4.96 1.22 11.56
N ALA A 311 4.79 0.25 12.48
CA ALA A 311 3.73 0.27 13.48
C ALA A 311 3.86 1.45 14.44
N PHE A 312 5.09 1.80 14.87
CA PHE A 312 5.34 2.99 15.68
C PHE A 312 5.03 4.29 14.93
N VAL A 313 5.34 4.37 13.64
CA VAL A 313 4.98 5.51 12.79
C VAL A 313 3.46 5.69 12.74
N LEU A 314 2.71 4.61 12.48
CA LEU A 314 1.24 4.64 12.44
C LEU A 314 0.62 4.99 13.79
N LEU A 315 1.11 4.38 14.86
CA LEU A 315 0.66 4.63 16.23
C LEU A 315 0.92 6.09 16.62
N GLY A 316 2.15 6.57 16.42
CA GLY A 316 2.59 7.89 16.82
C GLY A 316 1.86 9.02 16.10
N TYR A 317 1.68 8.94 14.77
CA TYR A 317 0.88 9.92 14.03
C TYR A 317 -0.62 9.88 14.37
N SER A 318 -1.12 8.72 14.80
CA SER A 318 -2.51 8.59 15.26
C SER A 318 -2.72 9.16 16.67
N ILE A 319 -1.69 9.16 17.52
CA ILE A 319 -1.76 9.63 18.91
C ILE A 319 -1.46 11.12 19.03
N ALA A 320 -0.42 11.62 18.35
CA ALA A 320 0.21 12.93 18.61
C ALA A 320 -0.68 14.17 18.28
N THR A 321 -1.99 14.01 18.20
CA THR A 321 -2.93 14.97 17.62
C THR A 321 -3.23 16.13 18.56
N GLY A 322 -2.76 17.33 18.21
CA GLY A 322 -3.17 18.53 18.95
C GLY A 322 -2.28 19.75 18.86
N ASP A 323 -1.00 19.60 18.50
CA ASP A 323 -0.09 20.75 18.49
C ASP A 323 -0.02 21.38 17.08
N GLU A 324 -0.69 22.52 16.89
CA GLU A 324 -0.73 23.26 15.63
C GLU A 324 0.59 24.00 15.31
N THR A 325 1.51 24.05 16.27
CA THR A 325 2.73 24.86 16.21
C THR A 325 3.81 24.33 15.26
N HIS A 326 3.56 23.23 14.55
CA HIS A 326 4.62 22.45 13.90
C HIS A 326 4.35 22.10 12.43
N ARG A 327 3.96 23.10 11.61
CA ARG A 327 3.78 22.95 10.15
C ARG A 327 5.04 22.47 9.40
N PHE A 328 6.23 22.62 9.97
CA PHE A 328 7.51 22.22 9.36
C PHE A 328 8.02 20.82 9.80
N THR A 329 7.22 20.04 10.54
CA THR A 329 7.59 18.66 10.88
C THR A 329 7.22 17.69 9.74
N LEU A 330 7.77 16.47 9.76
CA LEU A 330 7.37 15.38 8.84
C LEU A 330 5.85 15.17 8.83
N ARG A 331 5.20 15.39 9.98
CA ARG A 331 3.74 15.40 10.07
C ARG A 331 3.09 16.41 9.13
N GLY A 332 3.61 17.64 9.09
CA GLY A 332 3.07 18.70 8.23
C GLY A 332 3.12 18.33 6.75
N ILE A 333 4.18 17.63 6.33
CA ILE A 333 4.31 17.09 4.97
C ILE A 333 3.26 16.01 4.70
N LEU A 334 3.02 15.10 5.65
CA LEU A 334 2.02 14.03 5.50
C LEU A 334 0.58 14.58 5.53
N GLU A 335 0.31 15.57 6.38
CA GLU A 335 -1.00 16.21 6.51
C GLU A 335 -1.26 17.29 5.45
N HIS A 336 -0.26 17.63 4.63
CA HIS A 336 -0.42 18.60 3.55
C HIS A 336 -1.61 18.21 2.64
N PRO A 337 -2.45 19.16 2.20
CA PRO A 337 -3.64 18.84 1.39
C PRO A 337 -3.34 18.04 0.13
N VAL A 338 -2.20 18.31 -0.53
CA VAL A 338 -1.77 17.55 -1.71
C VAL A 338 -1.41 16.11 -1.32
N SER A 339 -0.54 15.93 -0.31
CA SER A 339 -0.11 14.60 0.14
C SER A 339 -1.29 13.77 0.63
N SER A 340 -2.11 14.31 1.53
CA SER A 340 -3.27 13.61 2.07
C SER A 340 -4.38 13.40 1.03
N GLY A 341 -4.55 14.33 0.08
CA GLY A 341 -5.48 14.22 -1.05
C GLY A 341 -5.11 13.08 -1.99
N LEU A 342 -3.86 13.02 -2.46
CA LEU A 342 -3.34 11.91 -3.26
C LEU A 342 -3.49 10.56 -2.56
N GLY A 343 -3.42 10.56 -1.23
CA GLY A 343 -3.56 9.37 -0.40
C GLY A 343 -4.94 8.73 -0.49
N THR A 344 -5.94 9.52 -0.86
CA THR A 344 -7.30 9.01 -1.13
C THR A 344 -7.37 8.20 -2.43
N TYR A 345 -6.49 8.49 -3.39
CA TYR A 345 -6.40 7.84 -4.71
C TYR A 345 -5.34 6.72 -4.76
N SER A 346 -4.54 6.59 -3.70
CA SER A 346 -3.38 5.69 -3.63
C SER A 346 -3.67 4.25 -4.07
N PHE A 347 -4.87 3.75 -3.80
CA PHE A 347 -5.27 2.38 -4.15
C PHE A 347 -5.53 2.22 -5.65
N ALA A 348 -6.21 3.18 -6.27
CA ALA A 348 -6.42 3.21 -7.71
C ALA A 348 -5.09 3.41 -8.45
N ILE A 349 -4.24 4.33 -7.97
CA ILE A 349 -2.87 4.53 -8.49
C ILE A 349 -2.12 3.20 -8.50
N TYR A 350 -2.14 2.47 -7.39
CA TYR A 350 -1.50 1.17 -7.29
C TYR A 350 -2.07 0.12 -8.25
N CYS A 351 -3.39 0.08 -8.43
CA CYS A 351 -4.04 -0.91 -9.30
C CYS A 351 -3.79 -0.62 -10.79
N PHE A 352 -3.79 0.64 -11.21
CA PHE A 352 -3.72 1.03 -12.62
C PHE A 352 -2.32 1.35 -13.15
N GLN A 353 -1.30 1.40 -12.29
CA GLN A 353 0.06 1.78 -12.66
C GLN A 353 0.60 0.97 -13.87
N PHE A 354 0.45 -0.35 -13.88
CA PHE A 354 1.01 -1.21 -14.93
C PHE A 354 0.28 -1.04 -16.26
N THR A 355 -1.06 -1.02 -16.24
CA THR A 355 -1.86 -0.79 -17.46
C THR A 355 -1.48 0.54 -18.11
N LEU A 356 -1.43 1.63 -17.33
CA LEU A 356 -1.07 2.92 -17.88
C LEU A 356 0.40 2.97 -18.30
N TYR A 357 1.29 2.29 -17.60
CA TYR A 357 2.69 2.16 -17.99
C TYR A 357 2.80 1.53 -19.39
N PHE A 358 2.15 0.39 -19.63
CA PHE A 358 2.20 -0.31 -20.94
C PHE A 358 1.57 0.52 -22.06
N MET A 359 0.51 1.28 -21.77
CA MET A 359 -0.07 2.22 -22.75
C MET A 359 0.93 3.32 -23.14
N PHE A 360 1.65 3.88 -22.17
CA PHE A 360 2.68 4.90 -22.43
C PHE A 360 3.88 4.30 -23.20
N GLU A 361 4.30 3.10 -22.84
CA GLU A 361 5.37 2.37 -23.54
C GLU A 361 5.00 2.11 -25.01
N ALA A 362 3.79 1.63 -25.27
CA ALA A 362 3.27 1.41 -26.62
C ALA A 362 3.19 2.72 -27.43
N TRP A 363 2.73 3.81 -26.80
CA TRP A 363 2.66 5.12 -27.43
C TRP A 363 4.05 5.66 -27.80
N GLN A 364 5.02 5.53 -26.91
CA GLN A 364 6.41 5.91 -27.15
C GLN A 364 7.01 5.15 -28.34
N HIS A 365 6.81 3.84 -28.38
CA HIS A 365 7.25 2.99 -29.49
C HIS A 365 6.66 3.42 -30.84
N ALA A 366 5.37 3.77 -30.87
CA ALA A 366 4.71 4.21 -32.09
C ALA A 366 5.23 5.56 -32.60
N LYS A 367 5.67 6.46 -31.70
CA LYS A 367 6.10 7.82 -32.05
C LYS A 367 7.57 7.95 -32.40
N LEU A 368 8.46 7.24 -31.71
CA LEU A 368 9.89 7.42 -31.87
C LEU A 368 10.48 6.66 -33.07
N MET A 369 9.67 5.91 -33.83
CA MET A 369 10.13 5.01 -34.91
C MET A 369 11.38 4.21 -34.54
N VAL A 370 11.56 3.89 -33.25
CA VAL A 370 12.74 3.13 -32.81
C VAL A 370 12.67 1.80 -33.54
N PRO A 371 13.66 1.48 -34.40
CA PRO A 371 13.60 0.29 -35.22
C PRO A 371 13.35 -0.92 -34.32
N THR A 372 12.34 -1.72 -34.67
CA THR A 372 11.89 -2.91 -33.94
C THR A 372 12.98 -3.95 -33.71
N TYR A 373 14.14 -3.81 -34.36
CA TYR A 373 15.29 -4.69 -34.31
C TYR A 373 16.28 -4.40 -33.16
N MET A 374 16.13 -3.26 -32.48
CA MET A 374 16.83 -3.01 -31.23
C MET A 374 16.09 -3.78 -30.13
N ASN A 375 16.53 -5.00 -29.81
CA ASN A 375 16.05 -5.86 -28.71
C ASN A 375 16.17 -5.23 -27.29
N TYR A 376 16.27 -3.92 -27.19
CA TYR A 376 16.19 -3.22 -25.93
C TYR A 376 14.71 -3.11 -25.57
N PRO A 377 14.26 -3.65 -24.42
CA PRO A 377 12.90 -3.36 -23.92
C PRO A 377 12.74 -1.84 -23.90
N ALA A 378 11.62 -1.30 -24.40
CA ALA A 378 11.42 0.14 -24.44
C ALA A 378 11.46 0.69 -23.03
N ARG A 379 12.60 1.25 -22.69
CA ARG A 379 12.75 2.03 -21.48
C ARG A 379 11.93 3.29 -21.70
N LEU A 380 10.94 3.52 -20.84
CA LEU A 380 10.30 4.84 -20.80
C LEU A 380 11.42 5.87 -20.58
N PHE A 381 11.60 6.82 -21.50
CA PHE A 381 12.62 7.84 -21.29
C PHE A 381 12.28 8.65 -20.03
N ALA A 382 13.31 9.19 -19.36
CA ALA A 382 13.16 10.02 -18.16
C ALA A 382 12.12 11.13 -18.36
N ALA A 383 12.09 11.69 -19.58
CA ALA A 383 11.17 12.72 -20.02
C ALA A 383 9.69 12.32 -19.93
N TYR A 384 9.37 11.02 -20.00
CA TYR A 384 7.99 10.53 -19.93
C TYR A 384 7.53 10.16 -18.51
N LEU A 385 8.43 10.13 -17.52
CA LEU A 385 8.05 9.80 -16.13
C LEU A 385 7.01 10.80 -15.59
N MET A 386 7.25 12.10 -15.76
CA MET A 386 6.33 13.13 -15.26
C MET A 386 4.97 13.08 -15.97
N PRO A 387 4.89 13.05 -17.32
CA PRO A 387 3.63 12.82 -18.02
C PRO A 387 2.88 11.55 -17.56
N TYR A 388 3.59 10.43 -17.38
CA TYR A 388 3.01 9.19 -16.89
C TYR A 388 2.44 9.33 -15.47
N LEU A 389 3.19 9.90 -14.53
CA LEU A 389 2.72 10.10 -13.14
C LEU A 389 1.50 11.02 -13.10
N VAL A 390 1.50 12.11 -13.87
CA VAL A 390 0.36 13.03 -13.96
C VAL A 390 -0.86 12.31 -14.53
N ALA A 391 -0.71 11.57 -15.63
CA ALA A 391 -1.81 10.80 -16.21
C ALA A 391 -2.34 9.74 -15.24
N LEU A 392 -1.46 9.02 -14.54
CA LEU A 392 -1.81 8.03 -13.53
C LEU A 392 -2.61 8.63 -12.38
N VAL A 393 -2.18 9.78 -11.85
CA VAL A 393 -2.87 10.48 -10.76
C VAL A 393 -4.23 11.00 -11.22
N ILE A 394 -4.31 11.64 -12.40
CA ILE A 394 -5.57 12.17 -12.94
C ILE A 394 -6.56 11.02 -13.18
N PHE A 395 -6.15 9.97 -13.89
CA PHE A 395 -6.99 8.81 -14.16
C PHE A 395 -7.49 8.16 -12.87
N SER A 396 -6.60 7.96 -11.90
CA SER A 396 -6.94 7.38 -10.60
C SER A 396 -7.89 8.27 -9.79
N GLY A 397 -7.68 9.60 -9.83
CA GLY A 397 -8.57 10.58 -9.20
C GLY A 397 -9.97 10.52 -9.80
N VAL A 398 -10.09 10.58 -11.13
CA VAL A 398 -11.37 10.48 -11.85
C VAL A 398 -12.07 9.15 -11.52
N TRP A 399 -11.36 8.03 -11.59
CA TRP A 399 -11.89 6.71 -11.22
C TRP A 399 -12.42 6.69 -9.78
N THR A 400 -11.62 7.16 -8.82
CA THR A 400 -12.02 7.13 -7.41
C THR A 400 -13.22 8.02 -7.15
N GLU A 401 -13.26 9.24 -7.69
CA GLU A 401 -14.34 10.19 -7.45
C GLU A 401 -15.65 9.77 -8.10
N TRP A 402 -15.60 9.31 -9.35
CA TRP A 402 -16.80 9.12 -10.17
C TRP A 402 -17.29 7.67 -10.22
N VAL A 403 -16.42 6.70 -9.92
CA VAL A 403 -16.75 5.27 -10.01
C VAL A 403 -16.66 4.59 -8.66
N GLU A 404 -15.50 4.62 -8.00
CA GLU A 404 -15.28 3.90 -6.74
C GLU A 404 -16.11 4.48 -5.58
N ARG A 405 -16.12 5.79 -5.37
CA ARG A 405 -16.84 6.42 -4.25
C ARG A 405 -18.36 6.20 -4.32
N PRO A 406 -19.04 6.41 -5.47
CA PRO A 406 -20.46 6.08 -5.59
C PRO A 406 -20.75 4.60 -5.34
N PHE A 407 -19.91 3.70 -5.87
CA PHE A 407 -20.01 2.27 -5.62
C PHE A 407 -19.87 1.96 -4.13
N ALA A 408 -18.85 2.50 -3.45
CA ALA A 408 -18.62 2.29 -2.02
C ALA A 408 -19.79 2.80 -1.16
N LYS A 409 -20.39 3.95 -1.51
CA LYS A 409 -21.61 4.46 -0.85
C LYS A 409 -22.77 3.48 -0.99
N ARG A 410 -23.03 2.97 -2.20
CA ARG A 410 -24.07 1.98 -2.47
C ARG A 410 -23.80 0.66 -1.73
N LEU A 411 -22.56 0.21 -1.68
CA LEU A 411 -22.14 -0.98 -0.95
C LEU A 411 -22.36 -0.84 0.56
N VAL A 412 -22.10 0.33 1.14
CA VAL A 412 -22.40 0.61 2.55
C VAL A 412 -23.91 0.59 2.81
N ALA A 413 -24.71 1.22 1.95
CA ALA A 413 -26.17 1.20 2.08
C ALA A 413 -26.74 -0.21 1.94
N PHE A 414 -26.25 -0.99 0.97
CA PHE A 414 -26.58 -2.40 0.77
C PHE A 414 -26.25 -3.22 2.02
N THR A 415 -25.02 -3.11 2.53
CA THR A 415 -24.60 -3.91 3.69
C THR A 415 -25.37 -3.56 4.95
N LYS A 416 -25.69 -2.28 5.17
CA LYS A 416 -26.57 -1.85 6.27
C LYS A 416 -27.98 -2.43 6.14
N ARG A 417 -28.56 -2.42 4.94
CA ARG A 417 -29.92 -2.93 4.71
C ARG A 417 -30.04 -4.43 4.93
N TYR A 418 -29.05 -5.20 4.46
CA TYR A 418 -29.17 -6.66 4.38
C TYR A 418 -28.42 -7.41 5.48
N PHE A 419 -27.36 -6.85 6.07
CA PHE A 419 -26.53 -7.57 7.05
C PHE A 419 -26.57 -6.98 8.45
N GLU A 420 -26.80 -5.68 8.61
CA GLU A 420 -26.98 -5.08 9.93
C GLU A 420 -28.43 -5.31 10.40
N GLU A 421 -28.61 -5.83 11.61
CA GLU A 421 -29.94 -5.98 12.19
C GLU A 421 -30.54 -4.59 12.37
N ALA A 422 -31.79 -4.41 11.91
CA ALA A 422 -32.55 -3.23 12.30
C ALA A 422 -32.53 -3.17 13.84
N PRO A 423 -32.21 -2.02 14.45
CA PRO A 423 -32.25 -1.91 15.90
C PRO A 423 -33.61 -2.44 16.33
N ARG A 424 -33.62 -3.53 17.11
CA ARG A 424 -34.86 -4.05 17.66
C ARG A 424 -35.49 -2.87 18.36
N LYS A 425 -36.63 -2.37 17.84
CA LYS A 425 -37.42 -1.40 18.58
C LYS A 425 -37.57 -2.02 19.97
N PRO A 426 -37.19 -1.33 21.06
CA PRO A 426 -37.45 -1.85 22.39
C PRO A 426 -38.94 -2.22 22.37
N CYS A 427 -39.22 -3.51 22.51
CA CYS A 427 -40.58 -4.00 22.50
C CYS A 427 -41.23 -3.24 23.64
N GLY A 428 -42.10 -2.29 23.30
CA GLY A 428 -42.72 -1.41 24.29
C GLY A 428 -43.27 -2.31 25.38
N ASP A 429 -42.89 -2.01 26.61
CA ASP A 429 -43.36 -2.68 27.81
C ASP A 429 -44.86 -2.94 27.69
N MET A 430 -45.23 -4.19 27.41
CA MET A 430 -46.54 -4.71 27.75
C MET A 430 -46.54 -4.90 29.26
N THR A 431 -46.61 -3.81 30.01
CA THR A 431 -47.01 -3.81 31.41
C THR A 431 -47.99 -2.68 31.68
N GLU A 432 -49.24 -2.88 31.25
CA GLU A 432 -50.36 -2.51 32.12
C GLU A 432 -50.86 -3.77 32.81
N THR A 433 -50.15 -4.19 33.86
CA THR A 433 -50.75 -4.97 34.94
C THR A 433 -50.78 -4.08 36.17
N PRO A 434 -51.98 -3.74 36.69
CA PRO A 434 -52.08 -2.79 37.79
C PRO A 434 -51.59 -3.42 39.10
N SER A 435 -50.59 -2.76 39.69
CA SER A 435 -50.43 -2.55 41.14
C SER A 435 -50.68 -3.75 42.06
N ARG A 436 -49.60 -4.40 42.50
CA ARG A 436 -49.50 -4.89 43.88
C ARG A 436 -48.25 -4.31 44.53
N LYS A 437 -48.46 -3.32 45.39
CA LYS A 437 -47.46 -2.70 46.25
C LYS A 437 -46.67 -3.77 47.02
N MET A 438 -45.38 -3.86 46.77
CA MET A 438 -44.40 -4.16 47.82
C MET A 438 -43.26 -3.15 47.67
N GLU A 439 -43.16 -2.30 48.67
CA GLU A 439 -42.02 -1.44 48.93
C GLU A 439 -40.79 -2.33 49.18
N HIS A 440 -39.70 -2.13 48.43
CA HIS A 440 -38.32 -2.08 48.96
C HIS A 440 -37.32 -1.68 47.86
N GLY A 441 -36.63 -0.55 48.08
CA GLY A 441 -35.24 -0.28 47.66
C GLY A 441 -34.91 -0.18 46.17
N ASN A 442 -35.19 0.98 45.54
CA ASN A 442 -34.88 1.28 44.14
C ASN A 442 -33.71 2.28 44.01
N ASN A 443 -32.69 1.97 43.21
CA ASN A 443 -31.76 2.96 42.63
C ASN A 443 -30.95 2.41 41.44
N ILE A 444 -31.57 1.84 40.38
CA ILE A 444 -30.84 1.44 39.14
C ILE A 444 -31.65 1.61 37.82
N SER A 445 -32.67 2.47 37.72
CA SER A 445 -33.47 2.60 36.46
C SER A 445 -33.26 3.88 35.65
N ILE A 446 -32.40 4.83 36.07
CA ILE A 446 -32.24 6.14 35.40
C ILE A 446 -31.29 6.10 34.17
N SER A 447 -30.55 5.01 33.95
CA SER A 447 -29.47 4.99 32.93
C SER A 447 -29.93 4.82 31.48
N LEU A 448 -31.10 4.22 31.21
CA LEU A 448 -31.47 3.85 29.85
C LEU A 448 -32.19 4.96 29.05
N SER A 449 -33.02 5.77 29.70
CA SER A 449 -33.76 6.87 29.05
C SER A 449 -32.84 8.00 28.61
N HIS A 450 -31.79 8.29 29.38
CA HIS A 450 -30.83 9.35 29.08
C HIS A 450 -30.00 9.06 27.80
N ASN A 451 -29.69 7.79 27.53
CA ASN A 451 -28.92 7.38 26.35
C ASN A 451 -29.71 7.49 25.04
N LEU A 452 -31.04 7.35 25.08
CA LEU A 452 -31.91 7.48 23.89
C LEU A 452 -32.09 8.96 23.49
N GLU A 453 -32.16 9.86 24.47
CA GLU A 453 -32.31 11.30 24.24
C GLU A 453 -31.01 11.92 23.67
N LEU A 454 -29.85 11.44 24.15
CA LEU A 454 -28.53 11.80 23.60
C LEU A 454 -28.38 11.41 22.13
N TYR A 455 -28.87 10.22 21.74
CA TYR A 455 -28.78 9.74 20.37
C TYR A 455 -29.68 10.52 19.40
N ALA A 456 -30.88 10.93 19.84
CA ALA A 456 -31.78 11.76 19.05
C ALA A 456 -31.22 13.18 18.82
N ARG A 457 -30.58 13.76 19.85
CA ARG A 457 -29.87 15.06 19.72
C ARG A 457 -28.67 14.98 18.78
N GLU A 458 -27.96 13.85 18.76
CA GLU A 458 -26.84 13.64 17.85
C GLU A 458 -27.29 13.63 16.37
N GLN A 459 -28.41 12.97 16.06
CA GLN A 459 -28.98 12.92 14.70
C GLN A 459 -29.44 14.30 14.21
N ALA A 460 -30.13 15.08 15.06
CA ALA A 460 -30.62 16.41 14.71
C ALA A 460 -29.47 17.41 14.45
N MET A 461 -28.34 17.26 15.16
CA MET A 461 -27.17 18.13 14.97
C MET A 461 -26.43 17.82 13.66
N PHE A 462 -26.46 16.57 13.19
CA PHE A 462 -25.85 16.18 11.91
C PHE A 462 -26.65 16.65 10.68
N SER A 463 -27.98 16.74 10.78
CA SER A 463 -28.80 17.35 9.71
C SER A 463 -28.53 18.85 9.61
N GLU A 464 -28.46 19.55 10.74
CA GLU A 464 -28.27 21.01 10.77
C GLU A 464 -26.87 21.43 10.30
N GLN A 465 -25.82 20.66 10.62
CA GLN A 465 -24.46 20.92 10.12
C GLN A 465 -24.30 20.65 8.62
N ARG A 466 -25.16 19.79 8.05
CA ARG A 466 -25.16 19.51 6.61
C ARG A 466 -25.83 20.63 5.82
N GLU A 467 -26.94 21.16 6.33
CA GLU A 467 -27.62 22.33 5.76
C GLU A 467 -26.74 23.58 5.80
N ARG A 468 -26.00 23.81 6.89
CA ARG A 468 -25.05 24.95 6.97
C ARG A 468 -23.82 24.79 6.06
N GLY A 469 -23.38 23.55 5.81
CA GLY A 469 -22.27 23.27 4.89
C GLY A 469 -22.64 23.47 3.42
N GLU A 470 -23.91 23.24 3.07
CA GLU A 470 -24.44 23.49 1.72
C GLU A 470 -24.68 25.01 1.48
N GLN A 471 -25.00 25.79 2.53
CA GLN A 471 -25.11 27.26 2.42
C GLN A 471 -23.76 28.00 2.30
N GLN A 472 -22.64 27.41 2.75
CA GLN A 472 -21.31 28.03 2.65
C GLN A 472 -20.57 27.74 1.34
N GLN A 473 -21.17 26.99 0.40
CA GLN A 473 -20.56 26.62 -0.89
C GLN A 473 -21.16 27.34 -2.09
N GLN A 474 -21.89 28.44 -1.88
CA GLN A 474 -22.35 29.32 -2.94
C GLN A 474 -21.46 30.58 -2.94
N PRO A 475 -20.49 30.71 -3.88
CA PRO A 475 -19.73 31.93 -3.99
C PRO A 475 -20.59 33.00 -4.68
N ASP A 476 -20.70 34.17 -4.06
CA ASP A 476 -21.03 35.41 -4.74
C ASP A 476 -20.02 35.61 -5.87
N LEU A 477 -20.49 35.49 -7.10
CA LEU A 477 -19.78 35.89 -8.30
C LEU A 477 -20.17 37.34 -8.60
N ASP A 478 -19.37 38.26 -8.09
CA ASP A 478 -19.26 39.61 -8.63
C ASP A 478 -17.79 40.04 -8.55
N GLU A 479 -17.40 40.84 -9.53
CA GLU A 479 -16.10 41.49 -9.78
C GLU A 479 -15.08 40.73 -10.66
N GLN A 480 -15.28 40.98 -11.96
CA GLN A 480 -14.24 41.26 -12.95
C GLN A 480 -13.18 42.24 -12.40
N GLU A 481 -11.92 42.05 -12.81
CA GLU A 481 -11.08 42.99 -13.59
C GLU A 481 -9.56 42.92 -13.23
N PHE A 482 -8.71 43.07 -14.26
CA PHE A 482 -7.26 43.34 -14.28
C PHE A 482 -6.23 42.23 -13.98
N MET A 483 -5.62 41.68 -15.05
CA MET A 483 -4.36 42.21 -15.62
C MET A 483 -3.90 41.40 -16.83
N SER A 484 -3.95 42.07 -17.99
CA SER A 484 -3.23 41.75 -19.21
C SER A 484 -1.74 42.12 -19.07
N PHE A 485 -0.83 41.23 -19.44
CA PHE A 485 0.52 41.63 -19.82
C PHE A 485 0.92 40.95 -21.13
N SER A 486 1.16 41.81 -22.12
CA SER A 486 1.74 41.57 -23.43
C SER A 486 3.25 41.74 -23.31
N ILE A 487 4.05 40.84 -23.86
CA ILE A 487 5.46 41.10 -24.21
C ILE A 487 5.80 40.36 -25.51
N ASP A 488 5.82 41.15 -26.57
CA ASP A 488 6.79 41.28 -27.67
C ASP A 488 7.64 40.09 -28.15
N SER A 489 7.52 39.87 -29.46
CA SER A 489 8.48 39.23 -30.36
C SER A 489 9.60 40.21 -30.74
N PRO A 490 10.79 39.69 -31.10
CA PRO A 490 11.55 40.30 -32.17
C PRO A 490 11.95 39.26 -33.24
N ASP A 491 11.55 39.57 -34.48
CA ASP A 491 12.31 39.20 -35.69
C ASP A 491 13.55 40.10 -35.76
N ASP A 492 14.73 39.57 -36.08
CA ASP A 492 15.26 39.54 -37.46
C ASP A 492 16.80 39.37 -37.53
N ASN A 493 17.23 38.50 -38.46
CA ASN A 493 18.44 38.48 -39.31
C ASN A 493 19.87 38.65 -38.73
N THR A 494 20.76 37.68 -38.98
CA THR A 494 21.69 37.57 -40.15
C THR A 494 22.76 36.49 -39.93
N ASP A 495 23.00 35.71 -40.99
CA ASP A 495 24.28 35.17 -41.52
C ASP A 495 25.42 34.73 -40.57
N THR A 496 25.81 33.45 -40.66
CA THR A 496 27.12 33.06 -41.22
C THR A 496 27.18 31.54 -41.45
N GLU A 497 27.52 31.16 -42.69
CA GLU A 497 28.13 29.89 -43.09
C GLU A 497 29.52 29.72 -42.43
N ASP A 498 30.11 28.54 -42.64
CA ASP A 498 31.46 28.09 -42.24
C ASP A 498 31.60 27.53 -40.80
N ASP A 499 31.45 26.21 -40.68
CA ASP A 499 32.59 25.33 -40.37
C ASP A 499 32.19 23.84 -40.42
N LEU A 500 32.69 23.21 -41.48
CA LEU A 500 32.85 21.76 -41.66
C LEU A 500 34.07 21.26 -40.87
N GLU A 501 34.09 19.95 -40.61
CA GLU A 501 35.29 19.14 -40.34
C GLU A 501 36.01 19.29 -38.99
N ALA A 502 35.55 18.51 -38.00
CA ALA A 502 36.47 17.81 -37.11
C ALA A 502 35.83 16.54 -36.50
N ALA A 503 36.60 15.45 -36.45
CA ALA A 503 36.33 14.18 -35.78
C ALA A 503 35.56 13.08 -36.58
N ARG A 504 36.07 12.75 -37.78
CA ARG A 504 36.19 11.35 -38.22
C ARG A 504 37.66 10.95 -38.19
N SER A 505 38.06 10.15 -37.21
CA SER A 505 39.24 9.26 -37.30
C SER A 505 39.41 8.52 -35.97
N PHE A 506 38.99 7.26 -35.90
CA PHE A 506 39.78 6.27 -35.16
C PHE A 506 39.69 4.96 -35.94
N GLU A 507 40.77 4.74 -36.68
CA GLU A 507 41.04 3.54 -37.45
C GLU A 507 41.30 2.34 -36.55
N TYR A 508 40.95 1.22 -37.16
CA TYR A 508 41.29 -0.16 -36.85
C TYR A 508 42.77 -0.42 -37.17
N ASP A 509 43.48 -1.07 -36.25
CA ASP A 509 44.61 -1.98 -36.46
C ASP A 509 44.91 -2.56 -35.06
N GLY A 510 45.04 -3.86 -34.80
CA GLY A 510 45.49 -4.97 -35.62
C GLY A 510 46.57 -5.69 -34.79
N ALA A 511 46.27 -6.86 -34.23
CA ALA A 511 47.29 -7.81 -33.79
C ALA A 511 46.72 -9.23 -33.64
N SER A 512 47.31 -10.10 -34.43
CA SER A 512 47.07 -11.53 -34.62
C SER A 512 47.88 -12.40 -33.64
N GLU A 513 47.69 -13.72 -33.80
CA GLU A 513 48.46 -14.86 -33.25
C GLU A 513 48.03 -15.36 -31.86
N GLY A 514 47.80 -16.64 -31.62
CA GLY A 514 47.94 -17.85 -32.42
C GLY A 514 47.80 -19.11 -31.54
N GLY A 515 47.69 -20.29 -32.18
CA GLY A 515 47.93 -21.61 -31.58
C GLY A 515 46.69 -22.31 -31.00
N SER A 516 46.14 -23.36 -31.61
CA SER A 516 46.68 -24.73 -31.78
C SER A 516 46.08 -25.71 -30.76
N ALA A 517 45.30 -26.66 -31.30
CA ALA A 517 45.15 -28.07 -30.92
C ALA A 517 45.25 -28.49 -29.43
N ARG A 518 44.29 -29.31 -28.94
CA ARG A 518 44.34 -30.80 -28.97
C ARG A 518 43.30 -31.43 -28.02
N SER A 519 42.85 -32.61 -28.43
CA SER A 519 42.58 -33.80 -27.60
C SER A 519 41.23 -33.94 -26.88
N THR A 520 40.36 -34.71 -27.52
CA THR A 520 39.72 -35.94 -27.00
C THR A 520 40.09 -36.37 -25.57
N ARG A 521 39.06 -36.65 -24.74
CA ARG A 521 38.99 -37.90 -23.95
C ARG A 521 37.55 -38.21 -23.49
N HIS A 522 37.08 -39.38 -23.92
CA HIS A 522 36.10 -40.19 -23.22
C HIS A 522 36.64 -40.61 -21.85
N THR A 523 35.77 -40.65 -20.84
CA THR A 523 35.74 -41.76 -19.87
C THR A 523 34.35 -41.93 -19.27
N THR A 524 33.99 -43.20 -19.20
CA THR A 524 32.82 -43.90 -18.70
C THR A 524 32.59 -43.83 -17.18
N ALA A 525 31.31 -43.81 -16.80
CA ALA A 525 30.58 -44.72 -15.89
C ALA A 525 31.11 -45.08 -14.48
N THR A 526 30.14 -45.01 -13.55
CA THR A 526 29.85 -45.89 -12.39
C THR A 526 30.83 -45.94 -11.20
N ALA A 527 30.39 -45.41 -10.06
CA ALA A 527 29.90 -46.17 -8.90
C ALA A 527 29.08 -45.25 -7.99
#